data_AF-A0A498IAB8-F1
#
_entry.id   AF-A0A498IAB8-F1
#
_cell.length_a   1.000
_cell.length_b   1.000
_cell.length_c   1.000
_cell.angle_alpha   90.00
_cell.angle_beta   90.00
_cell.angle_gamma   90.00
#
_symmetry.space_group_name_H-M   'P 1'
#
loop_
_entity.id
_entity.type
_entity.pdbx_description
1 polymer ?
#
loop_
_entity_poly.entity_id
_entity_poly.type
_entity_poly.pdbx_seq_one_letter_code
_entity_poly.pdbx_strand_id
1 'polypeptide(L)'
;MAWIPVSATWKNLRKTCNSQLFTTKILDANQANRHLKVQELISDVNESAVKGEVVDIGRAAFKTTLNLLSRTIFSVDLADPHSARAREFKELVWSILEESLKPNLADYFPVLKKIDPLGIRRRQTGYYRKMFDIFDRLMMQRFESRKELDYVMTNDMLDTLITLSVKKNEDMDMDETQHLFLVSFLLSASLVVLDLGELIL
;
A
#
# COMPACT_ATOMS: atom_id res chain seq x y z
N MET A 1 0.55 -9.47 9.14
CA MET A 1 0.35 -9.09 10.57
C MET A 1 -1.10 -9.17 11.03
N ALA A 2 -2.08 -8.51 10.39
CA ALA A 2 -3.42 -8.39 10.98
C ALA A 2 -4.24 -9.69 11.00
N TRP A 3 -3.93 -10.67 10.13
CA TRP A 3 -4.65 -11.95 10.03
C TRP A 3 -3.78 -13.18 10.35
N ILE A 4 -2.54 -12.99 10.80
CA ILE A 4 -1.66 -14.09 11.23
C ILE A 4 -1.82 -14.25 12.75
N PRO A 5 -2.00 -15.47 13.29
CA PRO A 5 -1.99 -15.70 14.74
C PRO A 5 -0.72 -15.16 15.39
N VAL A 6 -0.79 -14.84 16.69
CA VAL A 6 0.39 -14.41 17.44
C VAL A 6 1.43 -15.54 17.45
N SER A 7 2.47 -15.38 16.64
CA SER A 7 3.53 -16.36 16.39
C SER A 7 4.91 -15.69 16.36
N ALA A 8 5.98 -16.48 16.22
CA ALA A 8 7.32 -15.93 16.02
C ALA A 8 7.39 -15.04 14.77
N THR A 9 6.79 -15.48 13.66
CA THR A 9 6.66 -14.71 12.41
C THR A 9 5.93 -13.39 12.63
N TRP A 10 4.78 -13.41 13.32
CA TRP A 10 4.03 -12.19 13.63
C TRP A 10 4.87 -11.20 14.47
N LYS A 11 5.57 -11.70 15.49
CA LYS A 11 6.45 -10.88 16.35
C LYS A 11 7.61 -10.29 15.55
N ASN A 12 8.20 -11.08 14.65
CA ASN A 12 9.31 -10.65 13.80
C ASN A 12 8.86 -9.53 12.85
N LEU A 13 7.75 -9.72 12.12
CA LEU A 13 7.16 -8.68 11.26
C LEU A 13 6.88 -7.39 12.03
N ARG A 14 6.24 -7.49 13.19
CA ARG A 14 5.92 -6.34 14.03
C ARG A 14 7.18 -5.61 14.50
N LYS A 15 8.20 -6.37 14.90
CA LYS A 15 9.50 -5.81 15.28
C LYS A 15 10.16 -5.11 14.10
N THR A 16 10.18 -5.71 12.92
CA THR A 16 10.74 -5.10 11.70
C THR A 16 10.00 -3.80 11.37
N CYS A 17 8.67 -3.80 11.35
CA CYS A 17 7.88 -2.58 11.17
C CYS A 17 8.26 -1.47 12.16
N ASN A 18 8.22 -1.77 13.46
CA ASN A 18 8.44 -0.75 14.49
C ASN A 18 9.90 -0.27 14.57
N SER A 19 10.86 -1.16 14.35
CA SER A 19 12.29 -0.86 14.57
C SER A 19 13.05 -0.51 13.31
N GLN A 20 12.52 -0.80 12.12
CA GLN A 20 13.23 -0.63 10.85
C GLN A 20 12.43 0.10 9.78
N LEU A 21 11.10 0.25 9.89
CA LEU A 21 10.28 0.80 8.79
C LEU A 21 9.49 2.04 9.20
N PHE A 22 9.02 2.08 10.45
CA PHE A 22 8.28 3.21 11.04
C PHE A 22 9.04 3.89 12.17
N THR A 23 10.38 3.84 12.11
CA THR A 23 11.19 4.61 13.07
C THR A 23 11.02 6.10 12.83
N THR A 24 11.17 6.90 13.88
CA THR A 24 11.15 8.37 13.79
C THR A 24 12.09 8.87 12.69
N LYS A 25 13.31 8.32 12.61
CA LYS A 25 14.28 8.64 11.55
C LYS A 25 13.73 8.45 10.13
N ILE A 26 13.01 7.36 9.87
CA ILE A 26 12.44 7.08 8.54
C ILE A 26 11.23 7.96 8.27
N LEU A 27 10.41 8.22 9.30
CA LEU A 27 9.32 9.17 9.20
C LEU A 27 9.84 10.59 8.93
N ASP A 28 10.93 11.01 9.55
CA ASP A 28 11.55 12.32 9.34
C ASP A 28 12.21 12.41 7.96
N ALA A 29 12.89 11.35 7.51
CA ALA A 29 13.41 11.26 6.15
C ALA A 29 12.31 11.40 5.08
N ASN A 30 11.10 10.93 5.39
CA ASN A 30 9.92 11.06 4.53
C ASN A 30 9.13 12.36 4.73
N GLN A 31 9.58 13.29 5.58
CA GLN A 31 8.89 14.56 5.81
C GLN A 31 8.78 15.40 4.54
N ALA A 32 9.85 15.47 3.73
CA ALA A 32 9.83 16.19 2.47
C ALA A 32 8.80 15.61 1.49
N ASN A 33 8.70 14.28 1.41
CA ASN A 33 7.68 13.60 0.62
C ASN A 33 6.27 13.91 1.10
N ARG A 34 6.02 13.90 2.43
CA ARG A 34 4.73 14.31 3.00
C ARG A 34 4.37 15.74 2.64
N HIS A 35 5.31 16.66 2.81
CA HIS A 35 5.08 18.07 2.51
C HIS A 35 4.74 18.26 1.02
N LEU A 36 5.51 17.65 0.13
CA LEU A 36 5.28 17.71 -1.31
C LEU A 36 3.89 17.19 -1.70
N LYS A 37 3.45 16.05 -1.15
CA LYS A 37 2.12 15.49 -1.45
C LYS A 37 0.96 16.28 -0.86
N VAL A 38 1.16 16.94 0.27
CA VAL A 38 0.18 17.90 0.79
C VAL A 38 0.10 19.15 -0.09
N GLN A 39 1.24 19.65 -0.60
CA GLN A 39 1.25 20.78 -1.54
C GLN A 39 0.56 20.44 -2.87
N GLU A 40 0.80 19.25 -3.43
CA GLU A 40 0.08 18.76 -4.61
C GLU A 40 -1.44 18.71 -4.36
N LEU A 41 -1.86 18.18 -3.21
CA LEU A 41 -3.28 18.14 -2.84
C LEU A 41 -3.88 19.55 -2.74
N ILE A 42 -3.19 20.50 -2.09
CA ILE A 42 -3.65 21.89 -1.98
C ILE A 42 -3.76 22.53 -3.37
N SER A 43 -2.79 22.26 -4.26
CA SER A 43 -2.82 22.74 -5.64
C SER A 43 -4.02 22.20 -6.41
N ASP A 44 -4.26 20.89 -6.34
CA ASP A 44 -5.40 20.22 -7.00
C ASP A 44 -6.74 20.81 -6.51
N VAL A 45 -6.86 21.06 -5.19
CA VAL A 45 -8.07 21.67 -4.59
C VAL A 45 -8.24 23.12 -5.03
N ASN A 46 -7.15 23.91 -5.05
CA ASN A 46 -7.19 25.30 -5.47
C ASN A 46 -7.56 25.44 -6.95
N GLU A 47 -7.04 24.57 -7.81
CA GLU A 47 -7.42 24.53 -9.23
C GLU A 47 -8.91 24.22 -9.40
N SER A 48 -9.44 23.25 -8.65
CA SER A 48 -10.87 22.93 -8.65
C SER A 48 -11.71 24.12 -8.17
N ALA A 49 -11.27 24.83 -7.13
CA ALA A 49 -11.95 26.02 -6.61
C ALA A 49 -12.00 27.15 -7.65
N VAL A 50 -10.90 27.41 -8.36
CA VAL A 50 -10.85 28.40 -9.45
C VAL A 50 -11.81 28.05 -10.58
N LYS A 51 -11.99 26.76 -10.88
CA LYS A 51 -12.94 26.27 -11.89
C LYS A 51 -14.39 26.18 -11.39
N GLY A 52 -14.63 26.33 -10.10
CA GLY A 52 -15.94 26.11 -9.47
C GLY A 52 -16.37 24.64 -9.45
N GLU A 53 -15.42 23.70 -9.48
CA GLU A 53 -15.67 22.26 -9.50
C GLU A 53 -15.81 21.70 -8.07
N VAL A 54 -16.70 20.70 -7.91
CA VAL A 54 -16.87 19.99 -6.63
C VAL A 54 -15.69 19.05 -6.40
N VAL A 55 -15.09 19.14 -5.21
CA VAL A 55 -13.98 18.27 -4.79
C VAL A 55 -14.53 17.10 -3.96
N ASP A 56 -14.27 15.88 -4.43
CA ASP A 56 -14.45 14.67 -3.63
C ASP A 56 -13.25 14.50 -2.68
N ILE A 57 -13.45 14.87 -1.42
CA ILE A 57 -12.42 14.82 -0.37
C ILE A 57 -11.96 13.38 -0.12
N GLY A 58 -12.88 12.41 -0.16
CA GLY A 58 -12.56 10.99 0.03
C GLY A 58 -11.61 10.48 -1.06
N ARG A 59 -11.93 10.79 -2.33
CA ARG A 59 -11.08 10.42 -3.48
C ARG A 59 -9.75 11.14 -3.49
N ALA A 60 -9.72 12.40 -3.08
CA ALA A 60 -8.49 13.20 -2.98
C ALA A 60 -7.57 12.66 -1.88
N ALA A 61 -8.11 12.44 -0.68
CA ALA A 61 -7.36 11.86 0.44
C ALA A 61 -6.86 10.45 0.13
N PHE A 62 -7.68 9.61 -0.52
CA PHE A 62 -7.27 8.27 -0.95
C PHE A 62 -6.10 8.32 -1.93
N LYS A 63 -6.15 9.18 -2.96
CA LYS A 63 -5.03 9.40 -3.90
C LYS A 63 -3.76 9.82 -3.15
N THR A 64 -3.86 10.82 -2.28
CA THR A 64 -2.73 11.36 -1.52
C THR A 64 -2.09 10.30 -0.62
N THR A 65 -2.89 9.51 0.09
CA THR A 65 -2.41 8.44 0.97
C THR A 65 -1.70 7.34 0.19
N LEU A 66 -2.24 6.92 -0.96
CA LEU A 66 -1.57 5.93 -1.81
C LEU A 66 -0.22 6.44 -2.33
N ASN A 67 -0.16 7.67 -2.82
CA ASN A 67 1.10 8.27 -3.28
C ASN A 67 2.12 8.40 -2.14
N LEU A 68 1.67 8.79 -0.95
CA LEU A 68 2.56 8.91 0.20
C LEU A 68 3.17 7.55 0.57
N LEU A 69 2.34 6.51 0.66
CA LEU A 69 2.83 5.17 0.96
C LEU A 69 3.69 4.59 -0.14
N SER A 70 3.30 4.74 -1.41
CA SER A 70 4.08 4.20 -2.51
C SER A 70 5.46 4.84 -2.60
N ARG A 71 5.58 6.13 -2.31
CA ARG A 71 6.88 6.80 -2.18
C ARG A 71 7.65 6.32 -0.95
N THR A 72 6.98 6.14 0.18
CA THR A 72 7.62 5.65 1.41
C THR A 72 8.17 4.22 1.23
N ILE A 73 7.45 3.37 0.49
CA ILE A 73 7.78 1.96 0.33
C ILE A 73 8.74 1.73 -0.84
N PHE A 74 8.47 2.37 -1.99
CA PHE A 74 9.13 2.09 -3.27
C PHE A 74 9.76 3.32 -3.94
N SER A 75 9.64 4.52 -3.35
CA SER A 75 10.05 5.79 -3.97
C SER A 75 9.37 6.07 -5.33
N VAL A 76 8.17 5.52 -5.55
CA VAL A 76 7.39 5.69 -6.80
C VAL A 76 6.01 6.28 -6.49
N ASP A 77 5.46 7.08 -7.39
CA ASP A 77 4.07 7.56 -7.34
C ASP A 77 3.12 6.55 -8.00
N LEU A 78 2.40 5.76 -7.20
CA LEU A 78 1.49 4.71 -7.66
C LEU A 78 0.00 5.13 -7.70
N ALA A 79 -0.31 6.42 -7.57
CA ALA A 79 -1.64 6.98 -7.79
C ALA A 79 -1.64 8.24 -8.69
N ASP A 80 -0.59 8.42 -9.50
CA ASP A 80 -0.52 9.43 -10.56
C ASP A 80 -1.59 9.18 -11.66
N PRO A 81 -2.50 10.13 -11.93
CA PRO A 81 -3.52 9.99 -12.96
C PRO A 81 -2.96 9.91 -14.39
N HIS A 82 -1.74 10.38 -14.64
CA HIS A 82 -1.10 10.35 -15.95
C HIS A 82 -0.37 9.03 -16.23
N SER A 83 -0.17 8.18 -15.22
CA SER A 83 0.46 6.88 -15.34
C SER A 83 -0.58 5.76 -15.39
N ALA A 84 -0.62 5.01 -16.50
CA ALA A 84 -1.53 3.86 -16.64
C ALA A 84 -1.33 2.81 -15.53
N ARG A 85 -0.08 2.55 -15.13
CA ARG A 85 0.26 1.61 -14.05
C ARG A 85 -0.21 2.11 -12.69
N ALA A 86 -0.07 3.40 -12.42
CA ALA A 86 -0.53 4.00 -11.18
C ALA A 86 -2.07 3.99 -11.07
N ARG A 87 -2.78 4.24 -12.18
CA ARG A 87 -4.24 4.08 -12.20
C ARG A 87 -4.65 2.64 -11.93
N GLU A 88 -4.00 1.66 -12.56
CA GLU A 88 -4.27 0.24 -12.31
C GLU A 88 -4.05 -0.13 -10.83
N PHE A 89 -2.93 0.31 -10.24
CA PHE A 89 -2.65 0.08 -8.82
C PHE A 89 -3.73 0.69 -7.91
N LYS A 90 -4.09 1.95 -8.15
CA LYS A 90 -5.14 2.65 -7.40
C LYS A 90 -6.48 1.92 -7.49
N GLU A 91 -6.88 1.50 -8.68
CA GLU A 91 -8.12 0.77 -8.93
C GLU A 91 -8.12 -0.61 -8.25
N LEU A 92 -6.98 -1.31 -8.21
CA LEU A 92 -6.84 -2.58 -7.50
C LEU A 92 -7.01 -2.40 -5.99
N VAL A 93 -6.34 -1.41 -5.39
CA VAL A 93 -6.50 -1.14 -3.94
C VAL A 93 -7.95 -0.78 -3.61
N TRP A 94 -8.58 0.06 -4.44
CA TRP A 94 -9.99 0.42 -4.27
C TRP A 94 -10.91 -0.81 -4.38
N SER A 95 -10.71 -1.65 -5.39
CA SER A 95 -11.52 -2.87 -5.60
C SER A 95 -11.39 -3.87 -4.45
N ILE A 96 -10.18 -4.03 -3.89
CA ILE A 96 -9.96 -4.87 -2.72
C ILE A 96 -10.70 -4.33 -1.51
N LEU A 97 -10.65 -3.01 -1.28
CA LEU A 97 -11.37 -2.38 -0.17
C LEU A 97 -12.88 -2.54 -0.35
N GLU A 98 -13.40 -2.23 -1.52
CA GLU A 98 -14.84 -2.33 -1.81
C GLU A 98 -15.37 -3.75 -1.56
N GLU A 99 -14.65 -4.77 -2.01
CA GLU A 99 -15.00 -6.17 -1.74
C GLU A 99 -14.81 -6.57 -0.26
N SER A 100 -13.87 -5.95 0.47
CA SER A 100 -13.64 -6.23 1.90
C SER A 100 -14.71 -5.61 2.81
N LEU A 101 -15.34 -4.52 2.36
CA LEU A 101 -16.39 -3.81 3.10
C LEU A 101 -17.79 -4.39 2.85
N LYS A 102 -17.96 -5.23 1.82
CA LYS A 102 -19.23 -5.91 1.54
C LYS A 102 -19.51 -7.01 2.58
N PRO A 103 -20.72 -7.06 3.18
CA PRO A 103 -21.10 -8.17 4.02
C PRO A 103 -21.03 -9.50 3.25
N ASN A 104 -20.31 -10.48 3.78
CA ASN A 104 -20.15 -11.78 3.16
C ASN A 104 -20.83 -12.87 3.99
N LEU A 105 -21.87 -13.48 3.43
CA LEU A 105 -22.64 -14.54 4.09
C LEU A 105 -21.76 -15.75 4.48
N ALA A 106 -20.69 -16.00 3.75
CA ALA A 106 -19.77 -17.09 4.06
C ALA A 106 -18.98 -16.89 5.36
N ASP A 107 -18.91 -15.66 5.88
CA ASP A 107 -18.27 -15.37 7.16
C ASP A 107 -19.17 -15.75 8.34
N TYR A 108 -20.49 -15.70 8.15
CA TYR A 108 -21.49 -16.11 9.16
C TYR A 108 -21.89 -17.57 9.04
N PHE A 109 -21.88 -18.13 7.82
CA PHE A 109 -22.29 -19.50 7.54
C PHE A 109 -21.15 -20.29 6.88
N PRO A 110 -20.35 -21.05 7.65
CA PRO A 110 -19.16 -21.73 7.14
C PRO A 110 -19.41 -22.68 5.97
N VAL A 111 -20.62 -23.26 5.87
CA VAL A 111 -21.03 -24.15 4.78
C VAL A 111 -20.97 -23.42 3.42
N LEU A 112 -21.23 -22.11 3.39
CA LEU A 112 -21.23 -21.29 2.17
C LEU A 112 -19.82 -20.93 1.68
N LYS A 113 -18.76 -21.13 2.50
CA LYS A 113 -17.36 -20.81 2.13
C LYS A 113 -16.85 -21.53 0.89
N LYS A 114 -17.41 -22.72 0.59
CA LYS A 114 -17.04 -23.52 -0.58
C LYS A 114 -17.75 -23.08 -1.86
N ILE A 115 -18.90 -22.44 -1.73
CA ILE A 115 -19.77 -22.07 -2.86
C ILE A 115 -19.47 -20.64 -3.33
N ASP A 116 -19.00 -19.77 -2.43
CA ASP A 116 -18.74 -18.35 -2.71
C ASP A 116 -19.96 -17.67 -3.38
N PRO A 117 -21.13 -17.65 -2.71
CA PRO A 117 -22.40 -17.30 -3.34
C PRO A 117 -22.45 -15.88 -3.91
N LEU A 118 -21.64 -14.96 -3.35
CA LEU A 118 -21.52 -13.57 -3.82
C LEU A 118 -20.28 -13.34 -4.70
N GLY A 119 -19.47 -14.38 -4.95
CA GLY A 119 -18.24 -14.32 -5.74
C GLY A 119 -17.14 -13.44 -5.14
N ILE A 120 -17.28 -12.99 -3.88
CA ILE A 120 -16.38 -12.04 -3.23
C ILE A 120 -14.99 -12.65 -3.12
N ARG A 121 -14.90 -13.92 -2.68
CA ARG A 121 -13.62 -14.60 -2.49
C ARG A 121 -12.90 -14.77 -3.83
N ARG A 122 -13.63 -15.14 -4.90
CA ARG A 122 -13.07 -15.28 -6.24
C ARG A 122 -12.55 -13.96 -6.79
N ARG A 123 -13.29 -12.86 -6.63
CA ARG A 123 -12.86 -11.51 -7.06
C ARG A 123 -11.64 -11.05 -6.27
N GLN A 124 -11.68 -11.13 -4.94
CA GLN A 124 -10.55 -10.82 -4.05
C GLN A 124 -9.27 -11.57 -4.45
N THR A 125 -9.38 -12.88 -4.69
CA THR A 125 -8.23 -13.69 -5.14
C THR A 125 -7.63 -13.17 -6.45
N GLY A 126 -8.49 -12.73 -7.38
CA GLY A 126 -8.05 -12.11 -8.63
C GLY A 126 -7.32 -10.79 -8.41
N TYR A 127 -7.84 -9.93 -7.54
CA TYR A 127 -7.21 -8.64 -7.22
C TYR A 127 -5.88 -8.81 -6.47
N TYR A 128 -5.80 -9.71 -5.49
CA TYR A 128 -4.56 -10.00 -4.77
C TYR A 128 -3.47 -10.52 -5.70
N ARG A 129 -3.80 -11.42 -6.65
CA ARG A 129 -2.83 -11.89 -7.64
C ARG A 129 -2.23 -10.72 -8.43
N LYS A 130 -3.06 -9.85 -8.99
CA LYS A 130 -2.60 -8.67 -9.76
C LYS A 130 -1.76 -7.72 -8.90
N MET A 131 -2.14 -7.52 -7.64
CA MET A 131 -1.36 -6.70 -6.71
C MET A 131 0.02 -7.30 -6.43
N PHE A 132 0.10 -8.62 -6.20
CA PHE A 132 1.38 -9.30 -6.03
C PHE A 132 2.24 -9.25 -7.29
N ASP A 133 1.65 -9.37 -8.48
CA ASP A 133 2.38 -9.19 -9.75
C ASP A 133 3.01 -7.78 -9.86
N ILE A 134 2.35 -6.73 -9.35
CA ILE A 134 2.90 -5.37 -9.31
C ILE A 134 4.05 -5.28 -8.30
N PHE A 135 3.88 -5.82 -7.09
CA PHE A 135 4.93 -5.81 -6.08
C PHE A 135 6.16 -6.59 -6.53
N ASP A 136 5.96 -7.76 -7.14
CA ASP A 136 7.05 -8.59 -7.67
C ASP A 136 7.88 -7.81 -8.69
N ARG A 137 7.23 -7.12 -9.64
CA ARG A 137 7.91 -6.27 -10.62
C ARG A 137 8.71 -5.15 -9.96
N LEU A 138 8.13 -4.44 -8.98
CA LEU A 138 8.82 -3.36 -8.27
C LEU A 138 10.04 -3.88 -7.50
N MET A 139 9.91 -5.04 -6.87
CA MET A 139 10.99 -5.68 -6.13
C MET A 139 12.09 -6.16 -7.05
N MET A 140 11.76 -6.88 -8.13
CA MET A 140 12.72 -7.33 -9.13
C MET A 140 13.46 -6.16 -9.78
N GLN A 141 12.75 -5.09 -10.16
CA GLN A 141 13.37 -3.87 -10.66
C GLN A 141 14.39 -3.31 -9.68
N ARG A 142 14.04 -3.25 -8.38
CA ARG A 142 14.96 -2.76 -7.35
C ARG A 142 16.17 -3.66 -7.15
N PHE A 143 15.99 -4.97 -7.20
CA PHE A 143 17.09 -5.93 -7.13
C PHE A 143 18.06 -5.78 -8.30
N GLU A 144 17.55 -5.60 -9.52
CA GLU A 144 18.40 -5.39 -10.70
C GLU A 144 19.12 -4.05 -10.63
N SER A 145 18.44 -2.94 -10.29
CA SER A 145 19.09 -1.63 -10.14
C SER A 145 20.22 -1.65 -9.11
N ARG A 146 20.09 -2.42 -8.02
CA ARG A 146 21.15 -2.55 -7.01
C ARG A 146 22.41 -3.26 -7.47
N LYS A 147 22.38 -3.96 -8.62
CA LYS A 147 23.56 -4.60 -9.21
C LYS A 147 24.39 -3.60 -10.04
N GLU A 148 23.83 -2.45 -10.38
CA GLU A 148 24.49 -1.40 -11.14
C GLU A 148 25.55 -0.69 -10.27
N LEU A 149 26.69 -0.34 -10.87
CA LEU A 149 27.84 0.23 -10.15
C LEU A 149 27.57 1.64 -9.61
N ASP A 150 26.64 2.36 -10.22
CA ASP A 150 26.25 3.74 -9.90
C ASP A 150 24.93 3.83 -9.13
N TYR A 151 24.43 2.70 -8.60
CA TYR A 151 23.19 2.69 -7.83
C TYR A 151 23.29 3.59 -6.59
N VAL A 152 22.41 4.60 -6.54
CA VAL A 152 22.24 5.46 -5.36
C VAL A 152 21.08 4.92 -4.52
N MET A 153 21.38 4.58 -3.27
CA MET A 153 20.37 4.06 -2.35
C MET A 153 19.29 5.10 -2.08
N THR A 154 18.04 4.74 -2.37
CA THR A 154 16.86 5.59 -2.16
C THR A 154 16.49 5.73 -0.68
N ASN A 155 16.98 4.81 0.16
CA ASN A 155 16.69 4.74 1.60
C ASN A 155 15.19 4.64 1.91
N ASP A 156 14.40 4.10 0.99
CA ASP A 156 13.02 3.73 1.24
C ASP A 156 12.88 2.39 1.98
N MET A 157 11.64 1.98 2.23
CA MET A 157 11.34 0.76 2.97
C MET A 157 11.88 -0.49 2.28
N LEU A 158 11.68 -0.62 0.96
CA LEU A 158 12.15 -1.76 0.19
C LEU A 158 13.68 -1.83 0.21
N ASP A 159 14.37 -0.70 0.04
CA ASP A 159 15.81 -0.63 0.15
C ASP A 159 16.32 -1.07 1.53
N THR A 160 15.62 -0.65 2.58
CA THR A 160 15.97 -1.01 3.95
C THR A 160 15.81 -2.51 4.18
N LEU A 161 14.72 -3.11 3.68
CA LEU A 161 14.47 -4.55 3.81
C LEU A 161 15.52 -5.39 3.06
N ILE A 162 15.87 -5.03 1.83
CA ILE A 162 16.92 -5.72 1.07
C ILE A 162 18.27 -5.60 1.78
N THR A 163 18.60 -4.42 2.32
CA THR A 163 19.85 -4.22 3.07
C THR A 163 19.88 -5.04 4.37
N LEU A 164 18.73 -5.25 5.02
CA LEU A 164 18.64 -6.07 6.23
C LEU A 164 18.80 -7.57 5.93
N SER A 165 18.23 -8.07 4.83
CA SER A 165 18.38 -9.48 4.45
C SER A 165 19.85 -9.81 4.15
N VAL A 166 20.52 -8.94 3.38
CA VAL A 166 21.97 -9.04 3.10
C VAL A 166 22.80 -9.04 4.38
N LYS A 167 22.50 -8.14 5.34
CA LYS A 167 23.23 -8.08 6.62
C LYS A 167 23.07 -9.33 7.49
N LYS A 168 21.92 -10.00 7.40
CA LYS A 168 21.66 -11.25 8.13
C LYS A 168 22.24 -12.48 7.41
N ASN A 169 22.73 -12.31 6.18
CA ASN A 169 23.12 -13.40 5.30
C ASN A 169 21.96 -14.40 5.07
N GLU A 170 20.74 -13.85 4.96
CA GLU A 170 19.49 -14.58 4.72
C GLU A 170 18.85 -14.02 3.43
N ASP A 171 18.24 -14.89 2.64
CA ASP A 171 17.43 -14.45 1.50
C ASP A 171 16.20 -13.70 1.99
N MET A 172 15.81 -12.64 1.28
CA MET A 172 14.56 -11.95 1.61
C MET A 172 13.37 -12.83 1.24
N ASP A 173 12.52 -13.12 2.22
CA ASP A 173 11.25 -13.80 1.97
C ASP A 173 10.33 -12.85 1.19
N MET A 174 10.20 -13.14 -0.11
CA MET A 174 9.41 -12.35 -1.04
C MET A 174 7.93 -12.36 -0.67
N ASP A 175 7.39 -13.51 -0.29
CA ASP A 175 5.97 -13.67 0.04
C ASP A 175 5.65 -12.88 1.31
N GLU A 176 6.47 -13.04 2.36
CA GLU A 176 6.30 -12.31 3.62
C GLU A 176 6.38 -10.79 3.39
N THR A 177 7.32 -10.35 2.54
CA THR A 177 7.52 -8.93 2.20
C THR A 177 6.36 -8.37 1.39
N GLN A 178 5.88 -9.10 0.39
CA GLN A 178 4.71 -8.72 -0.41
C GLN A 178 3.44 -8.63 0.45
N HIS A 179 3.24 -9.58 1.36
CA HIS A 179 2.14 -9.53 2.32
C HIS A 179 2.26 -8.31 3.24
N LEU A 180 3.46 -7.97 3.69
CA LEU A 180 3.69 -6.76 4.49
C LEU A 180 3.28 -5.49 3.72
N PHE A 181 3.67 -5.37 2.44
CA PHE A 181 3.26 -4.24 1.61
C PHE A 181 1.74 -4.19 1.44
N LEU A 182 1.12 -5.32 1.09
CA LEU A 182 -0.34 -5.42 0.94
C LEU A 182 -1.07 -4.93 2.19
N VAL A 183 -0.69 -5.45 3.37
CA VAL A 183 -1.30 -5.04 4.64
C VAL A 183 -1.10 -3.55 4.89
N SER A 184 0.07 -3.00 4.58
CA SER A 184 0.36 -1.57 4.78
C SER A 184 -0.57 -0.68 3.94
N PHE A 185 -0.75 -0.99 2.65
CA PHE A 185 -1.66 -0.25 1.77
C PHE A 185 -3.13 -0.40 2.16
N LEU A 186 -3.57 -1.61 2.53
CA LEU A 186 -4.98 -1.82 2.90
C LEU A 186 -5.35 -1.16 4.23
N LEU A 187 -4.46 -1.21 5.23
CA LEU A 187 -4.69 -0.58 6.52
C LEU A 187 -4.76 0.95 6.40
N SER A 188 -3.84 1.57 5.65
CA SER A 188 -3.90 3.02 5.46
C SER A 188 -5.13 3.46 4.68
N ALA A 189 -5.52 2.68 3.68
CA ALA A 189 -6.59 3.04 2.79
C ALA A 189 -7.95 2.85 3.47
N SER A 190 -8.11 1.79 4.27
CA SER A 190 -9.30 1.62 5.12
C SER A 190 -9.40 2.70 6.19
N LEU A 191 -8.31 3.11 6.83
CA LEU A 191 -8.31 4.21 7.81
C LEU A 191 -8.84 5.52 7.19
N VAL A 192 -8.36 5.89 6.00
CA VAL A 192 -8.84 7.08 5.28
C VAL A 192 -10.33 6.99 4.97
N VAL A 193 -10.80 5.83 4.53
CA VAL A 193 -12.23 5.63 4.21
C VAL A 193 -13.10 5.68 5.45
N LEU A 194 -12.64 5.16 6.59
CA LEU A 194 -13.37 5.20 7.85
C LEU A 194 -13.42 6.63 8.44
N ASP A 195 -12.27 7.31 8.49
CA ASP A 195 -12.15 8.66 9.06
C ASP A 195 -12.93 9.70 8.22
N LEU A 196 -13.00 9.50 6.90
CA LEU A 196 -13.76 10.39 6.00
C LEU A 196 -15.17 9.89 5.70
N GLY A 197 -15.47 8.62 5.99
CA GLY A 197 -16.82 8.06 5.90
C GLY A 197 -17.77 8.69 6.91
N GLU A 198 -17.26 9.08 8.08
CA GLU A 198 -18.01 9.88 9.06
C GLU A 198 -18.27 11.33 8.60
N LEU A 199 -17.59 11.82 7.55
CA LEU A 199 -17.79 13.15 6.99
C LEU A 199 -18.75 13.18 5.79
N ILE A 200 -19.22 12.02 5.32
CA ILE A 200 -20.07 11.87 4.13
C ILE A 200 -21.45 11.24 4.46
N LEU A 201 -21.66 10.77 5.70
CA LEU A 201 -22.96 10.26 6.18
C LEU A 201 -23.66 11.25 7.13
#